data_AF-F1VW32-F1
#
_entry.id   AF-F1VW32-F1
#
_cell.length_a   1.000
_cell.length_b   1.000
_cell.length_c   1.000
_cell.angle_alpha   90.00
_cell.angle_beta   90.00
_cell.angle_gamma   90.00
#
_symmetry.space_group_name_H-M   'P 1'
#
loop_
_entity.id
_entity.type
_entity.pdbx_description
1 polymer ?
#
loop_
_entity_poly.entity_id
_entity_poly.type
_entity_poly.pdbx_seq_one_letter_code
_entity_poly.pdbx_strand_id
1 'polypeptide(L)'
;MEETTMFMQCDVIEPSDGKGYDRDPRSIAKRAEAYLKSSGLGDTAYFGPEPEFFIFDSVRWKIGMDGCFVKIDSEEASWSTGEKFEGGNTGHRPAVKGGYFPVPPVDSMQDMRSEMSLILEGMGIPVEVHHHEVAGAGQNELGTRFSTLVERADWTQNLKYVVWNVAHTYGKTATFMPKPIVGDNGSGMHVHQSIWKDGKNLFAGDGYAGLSEFALYYIGGIIKHARALNAITNPGTNSYKRLVPGYEAPVKLAYSARNRSASIRIPHVPNPKGRRIETRFPDPLANPYLCFSALMMAGLDGVQNKIHPGEAASKDLYHLPPEEDALIPTVCSSLEQALEYLNSDREFLTRGGVFSDSMIDAYIELKMQEVTRFRMTTHPVEFDMYYSL
;
A
#
# COMPACT_ATOMS: atom_id res chain seq x y z
N MET A 1 -23.16 10.71 16.05
CA MET A 1 -24.47 10.46 15.42
C MET A 1 -25.38 9.89 16.49
N GLU A 2 -26.57 10.46 16.70
CA GLU A 2 -27.53 9.95 17.69
C GLU A 2 -28.38 8.80 17.14
N GLU A 3 -28.50 8.69 15.82
CA GLU A 3 -29.32 7.66 15.16
C GLU A 3 -28.54 6.39 14.83
N THR A 4 -29.14 5.24 15.11
CA THR A 4 -28.58 3.92 14.78
C THR A 4 -28.58 3.72 13.26
N THR A 5 -27.41 3.44 12.69
CA THR A 5 -27.22 3.31 11.24
C THR A 5 -26.54 1.97 10.91
N MET A 6 -27.04 1.26 9.89
CA MET A 6 -26.41 0.04 9.37
C MET A 6 -25.64 0.35 8.08
N PHE A 7 -24.39 -0.10 8.01
CA PHE A 7 -23.56 -0.01 6.82
C PHE A 7 -23.68 -1.29 5.98
N MET A 8 -23.82 -1.15 4.67
CA MET A 8 -23.85 -2.27 3.72
C MET A 8 -22.90 -2.00 2.55
N GLN A 9 -22.15 -3.02 2.16
CA GLN A 9 -21.31 -3.00 0.96
C GLN A 9 -22.09 -3.56 -0.22
N CYS A 10 -22.07 -2.84 -1.34
CA CYS A 10 -22.82 -3.19 -2.55
C CYS A 10 -21.88 -3.29 -3.74
N ASP A 11 -22.27 -4.12 -4.71
CA ASP A 11 -21.68 -4.09 -6.05
C ASP A 11 -22.51 -3.19 -6.96
N VAL A 12 -21.91 -2.70 -8.04
CA VAL A 12 -22.65 -2.07 -9.13
C VAL A 12 -22.99 -3.14 -10.17
N ILE A 13 -24.24 -3.16 -10.61
CA ILE A 13 -24.75 -4.13 -11.59
C ILE A 13 -25.14 -3.38 -12.86
N GLU A 14 -24.83 -3.97 -14.02
CA GLU A 14 -25.30 -3.51 -15.33
C GLU A 14 -26.80 -3.77 -15.47
N PRO A 15 -27.67 -2.74 -15.56
CA PRO A 15 -29.12 -2.94 -15.57
C PRO A 15 -29.63 -3.72 -16.78
N SER A 16 -28.88 -3.69 -17.90
CA SER A 16 -29.30 -4.33 -19.14
C SER A 16 -29.20 -5.85 -19.12
N ASP A 17 -28.24 -6.44 -18.39
CA ASP A 17 -28.03 -7.88 -18.35
C ASP A 17 -27.88 -8.48 -16.93
N GLY A 18 -27.91 -7.64 -15.89
CA GLY A 18 -27.84 -8.06 -14.50
C GLY A 18 -26.45 -8.53 -14.04
N LYS A 19 -25.39 -8.37 -14.85
CA LYS A 19 -24.04 -8.78 -14.49
C LYS A 19 -23.31 -7.69 -13.70
N GLY A 20 -22.27 -8.10 -12.96
CA GLY A 20 -21.38 -7.16 -12.28
C GLY A 20 -20.79 -6.16 -13.25
N TYR A 21 -20.94 -4.87 -12.94
CA TYR A 21 -20.48 -3.77 -13.79
C TYR A 21 -18.98 -3.88 -14.05
N ASP A 22 -18.60 -3.62 -15.30
CA ASP A 22 -17.24 -3.88 -15.76
C ASP A 22 -16.19 -3.03 -15.02
N ARG A 23 -16.56 -1.82 -14.61
CA ARG A 23 -15.69 -0.86 -13.90
C ARG A 23 -15.91 -0.82 -12.39
N ASP A 24 -16.76 -1.67 -11.83
CA ASP A 24 -16.91 -1.80 -10.39
C ASP A 24 -15.71 -2.57 -9.80
N PRO A 25 -14.87 -1.93 -8.96
CA PRO A 25 -13.72 -2.58 -8.35
C PRO A 25 -14.07 -3.87 -7.61
N ARG A 26 -15.21 -3.91 -6.92
CA ARG A 26 -15.61 -5.09 -6.14
C ARG A 26 -16.05 -6.24 -7.05
N SER A 27 -16.76 -5.93 -8.13
CA SER A 27 -17.05 -6.90 -9.20
C SER A 27 -15.78 -7.44 -9.86
N ILE A 28 -14.77 -6.62 -10.11
CA ILE A 28 -13.45 -7.06 -10.63
C ILE A 28 -12.77 -8.03 -9.65
N ALA A 29 -12.76 -7.71 -8.35
CA ALA A 29 -12.22 -8.58 -7.31
C ALA A 29 -12.92 -9.95 -7.26
N LYS A 30 -14.24 -9.98 -7.41
CA LYS A 30 -15.00 -11.23 -7.52
C LYS A 30 -14.65 -12.03 -8.76
N ARG A 31 -14.48 -11.35 -9.92
CA ARG A 31 -14.01 -12.01 -11.15
C ARG A 31 -12.60 -12.58 -10.97
N ALA A 32 -11.72 -11.89 -10.25
CA ALA A 32 -10.37 -12.37 -9.96
C ALA A 32 -10.39 -13.65 -9.12
N GLU A 33 -11.18 -13.70 -8.03
CA GLU A 33 -11.36 -14.92 -7.23
C GLU A 33 -11.95 -16.08 -8.06
N ALA A 34 -12.94 -15.78 -8.92
CA ALA A 34 -13.53 -16.77 -9.82
C ALA A 34 -12.50 -17.29 -10.84
N TYR A 35 -11.66 -16.41 -11.39
CA TYR A 35 -10.61 -16.77 -12.33
C TYR A 35 -9.56 -17.70 -11.70
N LEU A 36 -9.13 -17.43 -10.46
CA LEU A 36 -8.23 -18.31 -9.73
C LEU A 36 -8.78 -19.75 -9.72
N LYS A 37 -10.04 -19.91 -9.33
CA LYS A 37 -10.72 -21.21 -9.30
C LYS A 37 -10.81 -21.84 -10.69
N SER A 38 -11.27 -21.10 -11.70
CA SER A 38 -11.46 -21.63 -13.06
C SER A 38 -10.13 -21.95 -13.76
N SER A 39 -9.03 -21.30 -13.38
CA SER A 39 -7.69 -21.58 -13.90
C SER A 39 -7.12 -22.92 -13.43
N GLY A 40 -7.65 -23.47 -12.32
CA GLY A 40 -7.14 -24.68 -11.69
C GLY A 40 -5.83 -24.51 -10.93
N LEU A 41 -5.25 -23.30 -10.88
CA LEU A 41 -3.99 -23.01 -10.18
C LEU A 41 -4.14 -22.96 -8.66
N GLY A 42 -5.32 -22.61 -8.17
CA GLY A 42 -5.68 -22.58 -6.74
C GLY A 42 -7.19 -22.45 -6.58
N ASP A 43 -7.68 -22.51 -5.35
CA ASP A 43 -9.10 -22.28 -5.02
C ASP A 43 -9.33 -21.04 -4.15
N THR A 44 -8.30 -20.60 -3.42
CA THR A 44 -8.38 -19.52 -2.44
C THR A 44 -7.10 -18.70 -2.46
N ALA A 45 -7.24 -17.38 -2.53
CA ALA A 45 -6.13 -16.45 -2.35
C ALA A 45 -6.35 -15.65 -1.07
N TYR A 46 -5.38 -15.68 -0.15
CA TYR A 46 -5.41 -14.90 1.07
C TYR A 46 -4.53 -13.67 0.95
N PHE A 47 -5.08 -12.54 1.40
CA PHE A 47 -4.44 -11.24 1.43
C PHE A 47 -4.40 -10.70 2.87
N GLY A 48 -3.27 -10.10 3.25
CA GLY A 48 -3.10 -9.38 4.52
C GLY A 48 -2.38 -8.05 4.26
N PRO A 49 -3.10 -6.94 4.04
CA PRO A 49 -2.50 -5.62 3.91
C PRO A 49 -2.18 -5.01 5.28
N GLU A 50 -1.08 -4.28 5.35
CA GLU A 50 -0.64 -3.46 6.49
C GLU A 50 -0.69 -1.97 6.08
N PRO A 51 -1.88 -1.32 6.02
CA PRO A 51 -1.98 0.08 5.63
C PRO A 51 -1.55 1.00 6.78
N GLU A 52 -0.35 1.56 6.66
CA GLU A 52 0.17 2.57 7.58
C GLU A 52 -0.58 3.90 7.38
N PHE A 53 -0.65 4.73 8.42
CA PHE A 53 -1.31 6.04 8.37
C PHE A 53 -0.67 7.04 9.31
N PHE A 54 -0.95 8.31 9.08
CA PHE A 54 -0.58 9.41 9.96
C PHE A 54 -1.80 9.97 10.67
N ILE A 55 -1.61 10.45 11.90
CA ILE A 55 -2.58 11.27 12.63
C ILE A 55 -1.90 12.61 12.94
N PHE A 56 -2.49 13.70 12.47
CA PHE A 56 -2.03 15.07 12.71
C PHE A 56 -3.05 15.85 13.54
N ASP A 57 -2.60 16.89 14.23
CA ASP A 57 -3.50 17.78 14.96
C ASP A 57 -4.21 18.72 13.98
N SER A 58 -3.49 19.24 12.97
CA SER A 58 -4.12 20.01 11.91
C SER A 58 -3.34 19.94 10.60
N VAL A 59 -4.05 20.14 9.49
CA VAL A 59 -3.45 20.27 8.16
C VAL A 59 -4.12 21.44 7.43
N ARG A 60 -3.31 22.33 6.86
CA ARG A 60 -3.77 23.47 6.04
C ARG A 60 -3.05 23.47 4.72
N TRP A 61 -3.75 23.75 3.63
CA TRP A 61 -3.14 23.90 2.31
C TRP A 61 -3.87 24.96 1.49
N LYS A 62 -3.16 25.52 0.50
CA LYS A 62 -3.71 26.42 -0.51
C LYS A 62 -3.04 26.13 -1.84
N ILE A 63 -3.81 26.21 -2.92
CA ILE A 63 -3.32 26.20 -4.29
C ILE A 63 -4.13 27.27 -5.04
N GLY A 64 -3.48 28.33 -5.50
CA GLY A 64 -4.14 29.43 -6.20
C GLY A 64 -3.15 30.22 -7.07
N MET A 65 -3.68 31.19 -7.82
CA MET A 65 -2.87 32.05 -8.69
C MET A 65 -1.82 32.86 -7.94
N ASP A 66 -2.08 33.15 -6.66
CA ASP A 66 -1.19 33.91 -5.78
C ASP A 66 -0.21 33.01 -4.99
N GLY A 67 -0.22 31.70 -5.23
CA GLY A 67 0.76 30.76 -4.70
C GLY A 67 0.15 29.48 -4.13
N CYS A 68 1.02 28.62 -3.58
CA CYS A 68 0.61 27.40 -2.91
C CYS A 68 1.41 27.15 -1.62
N PHE A 69 0.80 26.47 -0.65
CA PHE A 69 1.47 26.00 0.56
C PHE A 69 0.79 24.76 1.11
N VAL A 70 1.52 24.03 1.95
CA VAL A 70 0.99 23.03 2.89
C VAL A 70 1.66 23.25 4.24
N LYS A 71 0.89 23.14 5.32
CA LYS A 71 1.36 23.21 6.71
C LYS A 71 0.69 22.11 7.50
N ILE A 72 1.51 21.27 8.13
CA ILE A 72 1.10 20.22 9.05
C ILE A 72 1.49 20.66 10.44
N ASP A 73 0.55 20.53 11.37
CA ASP A 73 0.76 20.77 12.79
C ASP A 73 0.56 19.42 13.52
N SER A 74 1.56 19.02 14.32
CA SER A 74 1.59 17.77 15.08
C SER A 74 2.41 17.96 16.34
N GLU A 75 1.82 17.69 17.51
CA GLU A 75 2.44 17.86 18.81
C GLU A 75 3.61 16.89 19.00
N GLU A 76 3.54 15.67 18.47
CA GLU A 76 4.63 14.67 18.52
C GLU A 76 5.83 15.04 17.64
N ALA A 77 5.63 15.92 16.66
CA ALA A 77 6.67 16.18 15.66
C ALA A 77 7.92 16.86 16.24
N SER A 78 9.08 16.49 15.72
CA SER A 78 10.38 17.05 16.14
C SER A 78 10.48 18.57 15.95
N TRP A 79 9.77 19.13 14.97
CA TRP A 79 9.69 20.58 14.75
C TRP A 79 8.86 21.32 15.81
N SER A 80 8.10 20.61 16.65
CA SER A 80 7.23 21.19 17.70
C SER A 80 7.94 21.38 19.05
N THR A 81 9.25 21.09 19.12
CA THR A 81 10.06 21.20 20.36
C THR A 81 10.14 22.62 20.92
N GLY A 82 10.09 23.64 20.06
CA GLY A 82 10.10 25.05 20.45
C GLY A 82 8.72 25.72 20.53
N GLU A 83 7.65 24.98 20.22
CA GLU A 83 6.30 25.54 20.13
C GLU A 83 5.69 25.77 21.52
N LYS A 84 4.79 26.76 21.59
CA LYS A 84 4.02 27.06 22.81
C LYS A 84 2.62 26.47 22.68
N PHE A 85 2.31 25.52 23.55
CA PHE A 85 1.00 24.90 23.65
C PHE A 85 0.19 25.46 24.83
N GLU A 86 -1.13 25.46 24.69
CA GLU A 86 -2.04 25.68 25.81
C GLU A 86 -1.86 24.53 26.80
N GLY A 87 -1.52 24.84 28.07
CA GLY A 87 -1.13 23.83 29.06
C GLY A 87 0.37 23.55 29.17
N GLY A 88 1.19 24.15 28.30
CA GLY A 88 2.66 24.04 28.33
C GLY A 88 3.21 22.95 27.39
N ASN A 89 4.51 23.03 27.10
CA ASN A 89 5.19 22.05 26.25
C ASN A 89 5.76 20.92 27.12
N THR A 90 5.19 19.71 27.00
CA THR A 90 5.54 18.54 27.83
C THR A 90 6.87 17.89 27.44
N GLY A 91 7.43 18.20 26.26
CA GLY A 91 8.77 17.83 25.84
C GLY A 91 8.94 16.41 25.26
N HIS A 92 8.10 15.45 25.63
CA HIS A 92 8.26 14.03 25.25
C HIS A 92 7.89 13.79 23.78
N ARG A 93 8.90 13.72 22.90
CA ARG A 93 8.69 13.55 21.44
C ARG A 93 9.66 12.54 20.84
N PRO A 94 9.21 11.73 19.86
CA PRO A 94 10.13 10.94 19.06
C PRO A 94 11.01 11.85 18.18
N ALA A 95 12.24 11.39 17.92
CA ALA A 95 13.09 12.01 16.91
C ALA A 95 12.56 11.70 15.49
N VAL A 96 13.12 12.36 14.47
CA VAL A 96 12.92 11.95 13.06
C VAL A 96 13.32 10.48 12.92
N LYS A 97 12.46 9.66 12.31
CA LYS A 97 12.59 8.19 12.26
C LYS A 97 12.65 7.48 13.63
N GLY A 98 12.19 8.14 14.69
CA GLY A 98 12.28 7.66 16.08
C GLY A 98 10.96 7.16 16.67
N GLY A 99 9.91 7.02 15.87
CA GLY A 99 8.57 6.65 16.34
C GLY A 99 8.36 5.15 16.59
N TYR A 100 9.31 4.29 16.23
CA TYR A 100 9.16 2.83 16.37
C TYR A 100 9.99 2.29 17.54
N PHE A 101 9.42 1.86 18.67
CA PHE A 101 8.06 2.09 19.16
C PHE A 101 8.13 2.51 20.64
N PRO A 102 8.51 3.76 20.95
CA PRO A 102 8.66 4.18 22.34
C PRO A 102 7.33 4.07 23.09
N VAL A 103 7.39 3.92 24.40
CA VAL A 103 6.20 3.87 25.26
C VAL A 103 5.68 5.29 25.57
N PRO A 104 4.43 5.43 26.03
CA PRO A 104 3.95 6.70 26.58
C PRO A 104 4.87 7.23 27.70
N PRO A 105 5.06 8.55 27.82
CA PRO A 105 4.33 9.62 27.13
C PRO A 105 4.92 10.04 25.76
N VAL A 106 5.94 9.35 25.24
CA VAL A 106 6.52 9.69 23.92
C VAL A 106 5.56 9.29 22.79
N ASP A 107 4.92 8.13 22.92
CA ASP A 107 3.79 7.73 22.08
C ASP A 107 2.49 8.28 22.68
N SER A 108 1.93 9.30 22.04
CA SER A 108 0.70 9.98 22.47
C SER A 108 -0.56 9.40 21.81
N MET A 109 -0.41 8.43 20.91
CA MET A 109 -1.50 7.88 20.09
C MET A 109 -1.98 6.50 20.54
N GLN A 110 -1.42 5.95 21.63
CA GLN A 110 -1.73 4.60 22.12
C GLN A 110 -3.23 4.38 22.34
N ASP A 111 -3.88 5.27 23.11
CA ASP A 111 -5.31 5.12 23.44
C ASP A 111 -6.19 5.20 22.19
N MET A 112 -5.86 6.10 21.26
CA MET A 112 -6.59 6.22 19.99
C MET A 112 -6.45 4.95 19.15
N ARG A 113 -5.24 4.38 19.04
CA ARG A 113 -5.04 3.09 18.35
C ARG A 113 -5.80 1.94 19.03
N SER A 114 -5.86 1.94 20.37
CA SER A 114 -6.64 0.94 21.12
C SER A 114 -8.14 1.07 20.84
N GLU A 115 -8.69 2.28 20.81
CA GLU A 115 -10.10 2.50 20.45
C GLU A 115 -10.41 2.08 19.02
N MET A 116 -9.55 2.45 18.05
CA MET A 116 -9.69 1.98 16.66
C MET A 116 -9.73 0.46 16.58
N SER A 117 -8.84 -0.22 17.33
CA SER A 117 -8.77 -1.68 17.37
C SER A 117 -10.04 -2.31 17.94
N LEU A 118 -10.55 -1.79 19.06
CA LEU A 118 -11.78 -2.29 19.69
C LEU A 118 -13.01 -2.11 18.79
N ILE A 119 -13.11 -0.99 18.08
CA ILE A 119 -14.19 -0.76 17.11
C ILE A 119 -14.10 -1.75 15.94
N LEU A 120 -12.90 -1.98 15.42
CA LEU A 120 -12.69 -2.97 14.36
C LEU A 120 -13.09 -4.38 14.79
N GLU A 121 -12.70 -4.80 16.00
CA GLU A 121 -13.12 -6.09 16.54
C GLU A 121 -14.64 -6.17 16.73
N GLY A 122 -15.27 -5.09 17.19
CA GLY A 122 -16.74 -4.97 17.27
C GLY A 122 -17.44 -5.06 15.91
N MET A 123 -16.77 -4.69 14.83
CA MET A 123 -17.23 -4.87 13.44
C MET A 123 -16.91 -6.26 12.87
N GLY A 124 -16.31 -7.16 13.67
CA GLY A 124 -15.93 -8.50 13.25
C GLY A 124 -14.62 -8.56 12.45
N ILE A 125 -13.78 -7.52 12.49
CA ILE A 125 -12.46 -7.46 11.85
C ILE A 125 -11.40 -7.74 12.92
N PRO A 126 -10.77 -8.93 12.95
CA PRO A 126 -9.81 -9.25 14.00
C PRO A 126 -8.52 -8.43 13.87
N VAL A 127 -8.13 -7.75 14.95
CA VAL A 127 -6.87 -7.01 15.04
C VAL A 127 -5.79 -7.93 15.62
N GLU A 128 -4.62 -7.96 14.99
CA GLU A 128 -3.47 -8.78 15.42
C GLU A 128 -2.45 -7.94 16.18
N VAL A 129 -2.24 -6.68 15.78
CA VAL A 129 -1.27 -5.77 16.39
C VAL A 129 -1.65 -4.32 16.13
N HIS A 130 -1.24 -3.42 17.02
CA HIS A 130 -1.19 -2.00 16.76
C HIS A 130 0.10 -1.41 17.34
N HIS A 131 0.74 -0.48 16.63
CA HIS A 131 1.92 0.22 17.13
C HIS A 131 2.08 1.58 16.46
N HIS A 132 2.88 2.44 17.09
CA HIS A 132 3.43 3.61 16.44
C HIS A 132 4.47 3.13 15.40
N GLU A 133 4.54 3.84 14.28
CA GLU A 133 5.44 3.52 13.17
C GLU A 133 6.68 4.44 13.17
N VAL A 134 7.61 4.25 12.21
CA VAL A 134 8.94 4.86 12.25
C VAL A 134 8.92 6.39 12.23
N ALA A 135 8.08 7.04 11.42
CA ALA A 135 8.08 8.50 11.32
C ALA A 135 7.54 9.13 12.59
N GLY A 136 8.29 10.10 13.14
CA GLY A 136 8.05 10.60 14.50
C GLY A 136 6.79 11.45 14.64
N ALA A 137 6.28 12.03 13.55
CA ALA A 137 5.11 12.92 13.60
C ALA A 137 3.79 12.14 13.44
N GLY A 138 3.49 11.20 14.35
CA GLY A 138 2.20 10.53 14.41
C GLY A 138 1.95 9.45 13.36
N GLN A 139 2.97 8.69 12.94
CA GLN A 139 2.78 7.52 12.08
C GLN A 139 2.32 6.30 12.89
N ASN A 140 1.39 5.52 12.35
CA ASN A 140 0.76 4.41 13.04
C ASN A 140 0.47 3.25 12.06
N GLU A 141 0.36 2.04 12.61
CA GLU A 141 -0.12 0.85 11.90
C GLU A 141 -1.10 0.06 12.77
N LEU A 142 -2.17 -0.46 12.13
CA LEU A 142 -3.06 -1.47 12.69
C LEU A 142 -2.97 -2.73 11.81
N GLY A 143 -2.31 -3.77 12.32
CA GLY A 143 -2.27 -5.08 11.69
C GLY A 143 -3.56 -5.85 11.97
N THR A 144 -4.24 -6.30 10.92
CA THR A 144 -5.50 -7.06 11.01
C THR A 144 -5.37 -8.37 10.27
N ARG A 145 -6.14 -9.37 10.70
CA ARG A 145 -6.05 -10.72 10.18
C ARG A 145 -6.27 -10.76 8.66
N PHE A 146 -5.51 -11.62 7.98
CA PHE A 146 -5.69 -11.89 6.56
C PHE A 146 -7.09 -12.49 6.29
N SER A 147 -7.60 -12.30 5.07
CA SER A 147 -8.78 -13.03 4.58
C SER A 147 -8.73 -13.20 3.06
N THR A 148 -9.79 -13.75 2.45
CA THR A 148 -9.90 -13.87 0.99
C THR A 148 -9.91 -12.50 0.33
N LEU A 149 -9.58 -12.44 -0.96
CA LEU A 149 -9.35 -11.21 -1.70
C LEU A 149 -10.47 -10.17 -1.53
N VAL A 150 -11.72 -10.56 -1.77
CA VAL A 150 -12.86 -9.62 -1.70
C VAL A 150 -13.12 -9.18 -0.25
N GLU A 151 -13.21 -10.13 0.68
CA GLU A 151 -13.50 -9.83 2.08
C GLU A 151 -12.38 -8.98 2.71
N ARG A 152 -11.12 -9.25 2.38
CA ARG A 152 -10.03 -8.43 2.89
C ARG A 152 -10.05 -7.04 2.27
N ALA A 153 -10.43 -6.87 1.01
CA ALA A 153 -10.59 -5.53 0.43
C ALA A 153 -11.73 -4.76 1.12
N ASP A 154 -12.86 -5.43 1.39
CA ASP A 154 -13.99 -4.91 2.17
C ASP A 154 -13.53 -4.43 3.57
N TRP A 155 -12.78 -5.25 4.30
CA TRP A 155 -12.22 -4.89 5.60
C TRP A 155 -11.21 -3.74 5.54
N THR A 156 -10.45 -3.61 4.45
CA THR A 156 -9.47 -2.51 4.30
C THR A 156 -10.18 -1.16 4.18
N GLN A 157 -11.31 -1.12 3.46
CA GLN A 157 -12.15 0.08 3.39
C GLN A 157 -12.73 0.44 4.77
N ASN A 158 -13.20 -0.56 5.52
CA ASN A 158 -13.73 -0.36 6.88
C ASN A 158 -12.64 0.13 7.84
N LEU A 159 -11.42 -0.42 7.76
CA LEU A 159 -10.27 0.05 8.53
C LEU A 159 -10.00 1.53 8.30
N LYS A 160 -9.91 1.96 7.04
CA LYS A 160 -9.68 3.37 6.72
C LYS A 160 -10.79 4.26 7.29
N TYR A 161 -12.04 3.81 7.17
CA TYR A 161 -13.20 4.51 7.72
C TYR A 161 -13.13 4.66 9.25
N VAL A 162 -12.84 3.58 9.98
CA VAL A 162 -12.69 3.62 11.46
C VAL A 162 -11.56 4.57 11.85
N VAL A 163 -10.39 4.45 11.23
CA VAL A 163 -9.23 5.32 11.51
C VAL A 163 -9.57 6.79 11.32
N TRP A 164 -10.22 7.16 10.20
CA TRP A 164 -10.60 8.55 9.97
C TRP A 164 -11.60 9.08 11.00
N ASN A 165 -12.62 8.29 11.32
CA ASN A 165 -13.68 8.75 12.23
C ASN A 165 -13.21 8.82 13.68
N VAL A 166 -12.42 7.85 14.15
CA VAL A 166 -11.84 7.89 15.49
C VAL A 166 -10.85 9.05 15.60
N ALA A 167 -9.98 9.28 14.61
CA ALA A 167 -9.10 10.45 14.65
C ALA A 167 -9.92 11.75 14.73
N HIS A 168 -11.02 11.84 13.98
CA HIS A 168 -11.91 12.99 13.98
C HIS A 168 -12.63 13.20 15.32
N THR A 169 -13.09 12.15 16.01
CA THR A 169 -13.74 12.28 17.33
C THR A 169 -12.79 12.77 18.41
N TYR A 170 -11.49 12.53 18.24
CA TYR A 170 -10.42 13.05 19.09
C TYR A 170 -9.96 14.47 18.69
N GLY A 171 -10.64 15.12 17.74
CA GLY A 171 -10.26 16.45 17.26
C GLY A 171 -8.98 16.48 16.42
N LYS A 172 -8.56 15.33 15.89
CA LYS A 172 -7.38 15.18 15.02
C LYS A 172 -7.82 14.86 13.58
N THR A 173 -6.84 14.72 12.68
CA THR A 173 -7.08 14.34 11.28
C THR A 173 -6.12 13.24 10.86
N ALA A 174 -6.66 12.10 10.43
CA ALA A 174 -5.86 10.99 9.91
C ALA A 174 -5.71 11.05 8.39
N THR A 175 -4.56 10.59 7.88
CA THR A 175 -4.31 10.44 6.45
C THR A 175 -3.56 9.17 6.13
N PHE A 176 -3.95 8.55 5.01
CA PHE A 176 -3.34 7.36 4.42
C PHE A 176 -2.42 7.74 3.23
N MET A 177 -2.08 9.01 3.09
CA MET A 177 -1.21 9.48 2.01
C MET A 177 0.17 8.82 2.10
N PRO A 178 0.80 8.42 0.97
CA PRO A 178 2.06 7.68 1.00
C PRO A 178 3.23 8.52 1.52
N LYS A 179 3.22 9.83 1.31
CA LYS A 179 4.29 10.73 1.74
C LYS A 179 3.74 12.10 2.14
N PRO A 180 3.14 12.23 3.34
CA PRO A 180 2.66 13.53 3.83
C PRO A 180 3.80 14.43 4.31
N ILE A 181 4.92 13.86 4.76
CA ILE A 181 6.08 14.59 5.31
C ILE A 181 7.34 14.30 4.48
N VAL A 182 8.07 15.36 4.17
CA VAL A 182 9.40 15.28 3.53
C VAL A 182 10.46 15.02 4.60
N GLY A 183 11.37 14.08 4.35
CA GLY A 183 12.50 13.82 5.26
C GLY A 183 12.26 12.79 6.36
N ASP A 184 11.07 12.22 6.47
CA ASP A 184 10.77 11.08 7.37
C ASP A 184 10.13 9.91 6.60
N ASN A 185 9.84 8.78 7.25
CA ASN A 185 9.18 7.63 6.63
C ASN A 185 7.79 8.01 6.07
N GLY A 186 7.28 7.20 5.13
CA GLY A 186 5.98 7.41 4.49
C GLY A 186 5.13 6.15 4.56
N SER A 187 3.81 6.28 4.44
CA SER A 187 2.87 5.18 4.61
C SER A 187 2.90 4.15 3.47
N GLY A 188 3.29 2.93 3.79
CA GLY A 188 3.10 1.75 2.95
C GLY A 188 1.76 1.07 3.13
N MET A 189 1.44 0.18 2.19
CA MET A 189 0.44 -0.88 2.38
C MET A 189 1.12 -2.20 2.03
N HIS A 190 1.87 -2.78 2.97
CA HIS A 190 2.55 -4.03 2.70
C HIS A 190 1.52 -5.15 2.52
N VAL A 191 1.51 -5.80 1.36
CA VAL A 191 0.49 -6.79 1.02
C VAL A 191 1.07 -8.20 1.11
N HIS A 192 0.70 -8.89 2.18
CA HIS A 192 0.98 -10.30 2.36
C HIS A 192 0.06 -11.15 1.49
N GLN A 193 0.60 -12.15 0.79
CA GLN A 193 -0.13 -12.98 -0.17
C GLN A 193 0.21 -14.47 -0.03
N SER A 194 -0.81 -15.32 -0.16
CA SER A 194 -0.63 -16.77 -0.36
C SER A 194 -1.76 -17.37 -1.18
N ILE A 195 -1.45 -18.34 -2.05
CA ILE A 195 -2.43 -19.10 -2.82
C ILE A 195 -2.57 -20.50 -2.23
N TRP A 196 -3.80 -20.99 -2.14
CA TRP A 196 -4.14 -22.28 -1.56
C TRP A 196 -4.95 -23.12 -2.54
N LYS A 197 -4.85 -24.44 -2.36
CA LYS A 197 -5.63 -25.43 -3.10
C LYS A 197 -5.91 -26.64 -2.21
N ASP A 198 -7.16 -27.08 -2.16
CA ASP A 198 -7.64 -28.22 -1.38
C ASP A 198 -7.16 -28.16 0.09
N GLY A 199 -7.19 -26.96 0.68
CA GLY A 199 -6.75 -26.70 2.05
C GLY A 199 -5.24 -26.73 2.28
N LYS A 200 -4.42 -26.76 1.22
CA LYS A 200 -2.95 -26.72 1.29
C LYS A 200 -2.42 -25.38 0.79
N ASN A 201 -1.46 -24.81 1.52
CA ASN A 201 -0.75 -23.60 1.12
C ASN A 201 0.23 -23.92 -0.01
N LEU A 202 -0.02 -23.42 -1.22
CA LEU A 202 0.82 -23.67 -2.38
C LEU A 202 2.14 -22.89 -2.32
N PHE A 203 2.28 -21.90 -1.45
CA PHE A 203 3.53 -21.16 -1.29
C PHE A 203 4.54 -21.88 -0.40
N ALA A 204 4.10 -22.84 0.40
CA ALA A 204 4.97 -23.62 1.27
C ALA A 204 5.73 -24.69 0.47
N GLY A 205 7.05 -24.73 0.64
CA GLY A 205 7.91 -25.73 0.02
C GLY A 205 9.26 -25.85 0.73
N ASP A 206 10.22 -26.47 0.06
CA ASP A 206 11.57 -26.77 0.53
C ASP A 206 12.66 -25.89 -0.13
N GLY A 207 12.26 -24.93 -0.98
CA GLY A 207 13.15 -23.98 -1.64
C GLY A 207 13.60 -22.82 -0.75
N TYR A 208 14.09 -21.75 -1.39
CA TYR A 208 14.61 -20.57 -0.69
C TYR A 208 13.62 -20.04 0.35
N ALA A 209 14.09 -19.85 1.57
CA ALA A 209 13.29 -19.40 2.71
C ALA A 209 12.01 -20.24 2.97
N GLY A 210 11.97 -21.51 2.56
CA GLY A 210 10.81 -22.39 2.72
C GLY A 210 9.67 -22.11 1.75
N LEU A 211 9.98 -21.49 0.61
CA LEU A 211 9.04 -21.30 -0.50
C LEU A 211 9.03 -22.50 -1.44
N SER A 212 7.87 -22.74 -2.05
CA SER A 212 7.74 -23.66 -3.18
C SER A 212 8.20 -23.00 -4.49
N GLU A 213 8.38 -23.82 -5.52
CA GLU A 213 8.56 -23.34 -6.90
C GLU A 213 7.37 -22.50 -7.37
N PHE A 214 6.14 -22.88 -7.00
CA PHE A 214 4.93 -22.09 -7.28
C PHE A 214 5.05 -20.66 -6.74
N ALA A 215 5.50 -20.49 -5.49
CA ALA A 215 5.70 -19.16 -4.92
C ALA A 215 6.81 -18.40 -5.64
N LEU A 216 7.92 -19.05 -6.01
CA LEU A 216 8.98 -18.39 -6.78
C LEU A 216 8.45 -17.88 -8.12
N TYR A 217 7.71 -18.70 -8.87
CA TYR A 217 7.09 -18.23 -10.12
C TYR A 217 6.08 -17.11 -9.92
N TYR A 218 5.31 -17.15 -8.84
CA TYR A 218 4.40 -16.07 -8.47
C TYR A 218 5.15 -14.76 -8.19
N ILE A 219 6.28 -14.82 -7.47
CA ILE A 219 7.18 -13.66 -7.27
C ILE A 219 7.71 -13.15 -8.61
N GLY A 220 8.13 -14.05 -9.52
CA GLY A 220 8.65 -13.66 -10.83
C GLY A 220 7.63 -12.94 -11.70
N GLY A 221 6.35 -13.35 -11.63
CA GLY A 221 5.24 -12.62 -12.25
C GLY A 221 5.07 -11.20 -11.71
N ILE A 222 5.08 -11.04 -10.37
CA ILE A 222 5.02 -9.70 -9.74
C ILE A 222 6.20 -8.84 -10.17
N ILE A 223 7.43 -9.37 -10.18
CA ILE A 223 8.64 -8.61 -10.58
C ILE A 223 8.56 -8.19 -12.04
N LYS A 224 8.18 -9.11 -12.94
CA LYS A 224 8.03 -8.84 -14.37
C LYS A 224 7.05 -7.70 -14.64
N HIS A 225 5.91 -7.71 -13.96
CA HIS A 225 4.83 -6.75 -14.19
C HIS A 225 4.84 -5.55 -13.23
N ALA A 226 5.87 -5.40 -12.40
CA ALA A 226 5.87 -4.42 -11.30
C ALA A 226 5.65 -2.97 -11.75
N ARG A 227 6.18 -2.60 -12.92
CA ARG A 227 6.01 -1.24 -13.47
C ARG A 227 4.57 -0.96 -13.91
N ALA A 228 3.90 -1.94 -14.52
CA ALA A 228 2.47 -1.86 -14.81
C ALA A 228 1.63 -1.89 -13.52
N LEU A 229 2.01 -2.73 -12.56
CA LEU A 229 1.37 -2.80 -11.25
C LEU A 229 1.42 -1.45 -10.51
N ASN A 230 2.52 -0.70 -10.61
CA ASN A 230 2.63 0.60 -9.94
C ASN A 230 1.47 1.56 -10.30
N ALA A 231 0.90 1.49 -11.50
CA ALA A 231 -0.24 2.34 -11.85
C ALA A 231 -1.48 2.05 -10.99
N ILE A 232 -1.64 0.82 -10.50
CA ILE A 232 -2.79 0.36 -9.72
C ILE A 232 -2.46 0.33 -8.21
N THR A 233 -1.25 -0.11 -7.86
CA THR A 233 -0.79 -0.27 -6.46
C THR A 233 -0.20 1.01 -5.86
N ASN A 234 0.17 1.98 -6.71
CA ASN A 234 0.76 3.28 -6.35
C ASN A 234 0.06 4.42 -7.13
N PRO A 235 -1.27 4.52 -7.04
CA PRO A 235 -2.10 5.15 -8.08
C PRO A 235 -2.15 6.69 -8.03
N GLY A 236 -1.29 7.32 -7.24
CA GLY A 236 -1.25 8.78 -7.07
C GLY A 236 0.15 9.36 -7.24
N THR A 237 0.25 10.64 -7.61
CA THR A 237 1.56 11.32 -7.76
C THR A 237 2.38 11.36 -6.45
N ASN A 238 1.71 11.37 -5.29
CA ASN A 238 2.36 11.35 -3.97
C ASN A 238 3.02 9.99 -3.64
N SER A 239 2.55 8.89 -4.23
CA SER A 239 3.14 7.55 -4.12
C SER A 239 4.62 7.54 -4.50
N TYR A 240 4.95 8.26 -5.57
CA TYR A 240 6.31 8.35 -6.12
C TYR A 240 7.21 9.32 -5.34
N LYS A 241 6.68 9.99 -4.31
CA LYS A 241 7.48 10.69 -3.28
C LYS A 241 7.85 9.75 -2.13
N ARG A 242 7.11 8.64 -1.95
CA ARG A 242 7.47 7.55 -1.03
C ARG A 242 8.51 6.62 -1.65
N LEU A 243 8.35 6.24 -2.92
CA LEU A 243 9.25 5.31 -3.64
C LEU A 243 10.60 5.97 -4.02
N VAL A 244 11.33 6.44 -3.02
CA VAL A 244 12.68 7.01 -3.12
C VAL A 244 13.61 6.30 -2.13
N PRO A 245 14.93 6.17 -2.43
CA PRO A 245 15.87 5.52 -1.51
C PRO A 245 15.91 6.18 -0.11
N GLY A 246 16.18 5.40 0.94
CA GLY A 246 16.49 5.91 2.30
C GLY A 246 15.35 5.95 3.34
N TYR A 247 14.14 5.46 3.01
CA TYR A 247 12.96 5.55 3.90
C TYR A 247 12.17 4.24 4.04
N GLU A 248 12.84 3.08 4.01
CA GLU A 248 12.24 1.73 4.01
C GLU A 248 11.24 1.43 2.87
N ALA A 249 11.08 2.36 1.93
CA ALA A 249 10.33 2.16 0.70
C ALA A 249 11.22 1.42 -0.32
N PRO A 250 10.69 0.34 -0.94
CA PRO A 250 11.47 -0.45 -1.88
C PRO A 250 11.49 0.23 -3.25
N VAL A 251 12.69 0.51 -3.76
CA VAL A 251 12.88 1.00 -5.13
C VAL A 251 13.38 -0.09 -6.07
N LYS A 252 13.97 -1.15 -5.52
CA LYS A 252 14.61 -2.24 -6.27
C LYS A 252 13.74 -3.49 -6.29
N LEU A 253 13.41 -3.95 -7.49
CA LEU A 253 12.59 -5.14 -7.74
C LEU A 253 13.41 -6.40 -7.51
N ALA A 254 13.52 -6.78 -6.24
CA ALA A 254 14.17 -7.99 -5.78
C ALA A 254 13.34 -8.65 -4.67
N TYR A 255 13.68 -9.91 -4.35
CA TYR A 255 13.08 -10.65 -3.26
C TYR A 255 14.11 -11.13 -2.23
N SER A 256 13.74 -11.16 -0.94
CA SER A 256 14.65 -11.56 0.15
C SER A 256 13.92 -12.00 1.44
N ALA A 257 14.53 -12.93 2.19
CA ALA A 257 13.94 -13.53 3.40
C ALA A 257 13.88 -12.63 4.64
N ARG A 258 14.63 -11.52 4.65
CA ARG A 258 14.71 -10.62 5.82
C ARG A 258 14.95 -9.17 5.45
N ASN A 259 15.31 -8.89 4.20
CA ASN A 259 15.71 -7.57 3.80
C ASN A 259 14.49 -6.67 3.52
N ARG A 260 14.28 -5.66 4.37
CA ARG A 260 13.20 -4.66 4.21
C ARG A 260 13.43 -3.71 3.04
N SER A 261 14.64 -3.68 2.46
CA SER A 261 14.96 -2.88 1.26
C SER A 261 14.43 -3.50 -0.05
N ALA A 262 14.01 -4.77 -0.01
CA ALA A 262 13.53 -5.50 -1.17
C ALA A 262 12.04 -5.23 -1.43
N SER A 263 11.64 -5.11 -2.70
CA SER A 263 10.23 -4.98 -3.08
C SER A 263 9.35 -6.14 -2.64
N ILE A 264 9.91 -7.35 -2.55
CA ILE A 264 9.21 -8.54 -2.11
C ILE A 264 9.95 -9.18 -0.93
N ARG A 265 9.41 -9.03 0.27
CA ARG A 265 9.95 -9.68 1.47
C ARG A 265 9.32 -11.05 1.67
N ILE A 266 10.07 -12.00 2.19
CA ILE A 266 9.54 -13.32 2.60
C ILE A 266 9.61 -13.39 4.12
N PRO A 267 8.50 -13.15 4.84
CA PRO A 267 8.50 -13.16 6.29
C PRO A 267 9.03 -14.48 6.86
N HIS A 268 9.80 -14.39 7.93
CA HIS A 268 10.24 -15.58 8.66
C HIS A 268 9.05 -16.15 9.44
N VAL A 269 8.62 -17.35 9.06
CA VAL A 269 7.54 -18.08 9.73
C VAL A 269 7.98 -19.50 10.04
N PRO A 270 7.71 -20.01 11.27
CA PRO A 270 8.03 -21.39 11.63
C PRO A 270 7.03 -22.39 11.06
N ASN A 271 5.75 -22.00 10.93
CA ASN A 271 4.68 -22.87 10.45
C ASN A 271 4.51 -22.74 8.93
N PRO A 272 4.57 -23.84 8.15
CA PRO A 272 4.31 -23.82 6.72
C PRO A 272 2.97 -23.19 6.32
N LYS A 273 1.92 -23.32 7.15
CA LYS A 273 0.63 -22.65 6.90
C LYS A 273 0.75 -21.13 6.86
N GLY A 274 1.68 -20.54 7.61
CA GLY A 274 1.93 -19.10 7.60
C GLY A 274 2.82 -18.61 6.45
N ARG A 275 3.32 -19.50 5.58
CA ARG A 275 4.22 -19.15 4.49
C ARG A 275 3.51 -18.24 3.48
N ARG A 276 4.14 -17.12 3.18
CA ARG A 276 3.60 -16.06 2.32
C ARG A 276 4.73 -15.20 1.78
N ILE A 277 4.40 -14.37 0.81
CA ILE A 277 5.25 -13.26 0.36
C ILE A 277 4.63 -11.95 0.82
N GLU A 278 5.43 -10.90 0.90
CA GLU A 278 5.02 -9.55 1.27
C GLU A 278 5.47 -8.57 0.19
N THR A 279 4.53 -8.05 -0.59
CA THR A 279 4.82 -7.02 -1.59
C THR A 279 4.77 -5.65 -0.93
N ARG A 280 5.89 -4.93 -0.90
CA ARG A 280 6.08 -3.72 -0.07
C ARG A 280 5.93 -2.39 -0.81
N PHE A 281 5.93 -2.42 -2.14
CA PHE A 281 5.74 -1.20 -2.92
C PHE A 281 4.32 -0.62 -2.86
N PRO A 282 3.21 -1.37 -2.74
CA PRO A 282 1.87 -0.78 -2.69
C PRO A 282 1.73 0.22 -1.54
N ASP A 283 0.83 1.18 -1.72
CA ASP A 283 0.51 2.17 -0.70
C ASP A 283 -1.00 2.32 -0.49
N PRO A 284 -1.43 2.95 0.60
CA PRO A 284 -2.84 3.00 0.98
C PRO A 284 -3.73 3.91 0.10
N LEU A 285 -3.19 4.58 -0.92
CA LEU A 285 -4.03 5.25 -1.95
C LEU A 285 -4.67 4.24 -2.89
N ALA A 286 -4.07 3.05 -3.03
CA ALA A 286 -4.60 1.99 -3.87
C ALA A 286 -6.04 1.66 -3.48
N ASN A 287 -6.90 1.50 -4.49
CA ASN A 287 -8.18 0.83 -4.29
C ASN A 287 -7.87 -0.64 -3.95
N PRO A 288 -8.22 -1.15 -2.76
CA PRO A 288 -7.75 -2.46 -2.32
C PRO A 288 -8.29 -3.60 -3.20
N TYR A 289 -9.50 -3.46 -3.76
CA TYR A 289 -10.06 -4.44 -4.69
C TYR A 289 -9.21 -4.56 -5.97
N LEU A 290 -8.83 -3.41 -6.56
CA LEU A 290 -7.99 -3.40 -7.76
C LEU A 290 -6.56 -3.83 -7.44
N CYS A 291 -6.00 -3.37 -6.32
CA CYS A 291 -4.65 -3.69 -5.86
C CYS A 291 -4.46 -5.21 -5.71
N PHE A 292 -5.34 -5.87 -4.94
CA PHE A 292 -5.22 -7.30 -4.67
C PHE A 292 -5.47 -8.13 -5.93
N SER A 293 -6.44 -7.72 -6.75
CA SER A 293 -6.71 -8.35 -8.05
C SER A 293 -5.51 -8.26 -8.97
N ALA A 294 -4.92 -7.08 -9.14
CA ALA A 294 -3.77 -6.87 -10.02
C ALA A 294 -2.54 -7.66 -9.55
N LEU A 295 -2.25 -7.65 -8.24
CA LEU A 295 -1.17 -8.46 -7.66
C LEU A 295 -1.38 -9.96 -7.89
N MET A 296 -2.62 -10.44 -7.72
CA MET A 296 -2.95 -11.85 -8.00
C MET A 296 -2.75 -12.19 -9.47
N MET A 297 -3.29 -11.37 -10.38
CA MET A 297 -3.19 -11.62 -11.82
C MET A 297 -1.72 -11.64 -12.27
N ALA A 298 -0.89 -10.73 -11.78
CA ALA A 298 0.55 -10.72 -12.07
C ALA A 298 1.24 -11.98 -11.55
N GLY A 299 0.95 -12.40 -10.32
CA GLY A 299 1.52 -13.62 -9.76
C GLY A 299 1.07 -14.88 -10.51
N LEU A 300 -0.19 -14.95 -10.91
CA LEU A 300 -0.71 -16.08 -11.69
C LEU A 300 -0.10 -16.13 -13.10
N ASP A 301 0.16 -14.99 -13.76
CA ASP A 301 0.93 -14.97 -15.02
C ASP A 301 2.31 -15.61 -14.84
N GLY A 302 2.99 -15.24 -13.75
CA GLY A 302 4.30 -15.80 -13.40
C GLY A 302 4.26 -17.32 -13.26
N VAL A 303 3.24 -17.85 -12.57
CA VAL A 303 3.03 -19.30 -12.41
C VAL A 303 2.75 -19.99 -13.75
N GLN A 304 1.84 -19.43 -14.57
CA GLN A 304 1.45 -20.01 -15.86
C GLN A 304 2.63 -20.10 -16.83
N ASN A 305 3.46 -19.05 -16.83
CA ASN A 305 4.60 -18.92 -17.75
C ASN A 305 5.94 -19.35 -17.11
N LYS A 306 5.91 -19.92 -15.89
CA LYS A 306 7.10 -20.37 -15.14
C LYS A 306 8.21 -19.32 -15.07
N ILE A 307 7.83 -18.09 -14.75
CA ILE A 307 8.72 -16.93 -14.75
C ILE A 307 9.53 -16.93 -13.46
N HIS A 308 10.81 -17.29 -13.52
CA HIS A 308 11.66 -17.31 -12.33
C HIS A 308 12.14 -15.90 -11.95
N PRO A 309 12.11 -15.49 -10.68
CA PRO A 309 12.49 -14.15 -10.22
C PRO A 309 14.01 -13.90 -10.15
N GLY A 310 14.82 -14.77 -10.79
CA GLY A 310 16.27 -14.81 -10.59
C GLY A 310 16.70 -15.27 -9.19
N GLU A 311 17.98 -15.11 -8.88
CA GLU A 311 18.54 -15.42 -7.56
C GLU A 311 18.07 -14.41 -6.50
N ALA A 312 17.88 -14.89 -5.27
CA ALA A 312 17.47 -14.03 -4.15
C ALA A 312 18.55 -12.99 -3.82
N ALA A 313 18.13 -11.76 -3.52
CA ALA A 313 19.05 -10.73 -3.04
C ALA A 313 19.54 -11.08 -1.63
N SER A 314 20.80 -11.51 -1.53
CA SER A 314 21.47 -11.87 -0.28
C SER A 314 22.16 -10.68 0.40
N LYS A 315 22.44 -9.60 -0.33
CA LYS A 315 23.08 -8.37 0.16
C LYS A 315 22.05 -7.28 0.53
N ASP A 316 22.47 -6.34 1.36
CA ASP A 316 21.73 -5.07 1.53
C ASP A 316 21.72 -4.32 0.20
N LEU A 317 20.53 -4.10 -0.34
CA LEU A 317 20.38 -3.48 -1.64
C LEU A 317 20.78 -2.01 -1.62
N TYR A 318 20.74 -1.31 -0.48
CA TYR A 318 21.12 0.11 -0.43
C TYR A 318 22.63 0.36 -0.58
N HIS A 319 23.46 -0.68 -0.40
CA HIS A 319 24.93 -0.57 -0.40
C HIS A 319 25.61 -1.40 -1.51
N LEU A 320 24.88 -1.70 -2.58
CA LEU A 320 25.47 -2.36 -3.75
C LEU A 320 26.43 -1.41 -4.48
N PRO A 321 27.55 -1.92 -5.02
CA PRO A 321 28.37 -1.17 -5.97
C PRO A 321 27.52 -0.65 -7.15
N PRO A 322 27.82 0.54 -7.72
CA PRO A 322 27.01 1.12 -8.79
C PRO A 322 26.78 0.21 -10.00
N GLU A 323 27.77 -0.62 -10.34
CA GLU A 323 27.69 -1.59 -11.43
C GLU A 323 26.73 -2.75 -11.14
N GLU A 324 26.67 -3.25 -9.90
CA GLU A 324 25.71 -4.28 -9.49
C GLU A 324 24.31 -3.68 -9.35
N ASP A 325 24.22 -2.42 -8.90
CA ASP A 325 22.96 -1.70 -8.72
C ASP A 325 22.23 -1.46 -10.04
N ALA A 326 22.95 -1.00 -11.07
CA ALA A 326 22.38 -0.67 -12.37
C ALA A 326 21.70 -1.85 -13.08
N LEU A 327 22.03 -3.09 -12.68
CA LEU A 327 21.45 -4.32 -13.23
C LEU A 327 20.11 -4.70 -12.59
N ILE A 328 19.75 -4.10 -11.45
CA ILE A 328 18.54 -4.44 -10.72
C ILE A 328 17.36 -3.62 -11.27
N PRO A 329 16.29 -4.27 -11.77
CA PRO A 329 15.11 -3.55 -12.21
C PRO A 329 14.50 -2.71 -11.09
N THR A 330 13.97 -1.55 -11.44
CA THR A 330 13.38 -0.60 -10.49
C THR A 330 11.89 -0.41 -10.76
N VAL A 331 11.16 -0.02 -9.71
CA VAL A 331 9.79 0.51 -9.83
C VAL A 331 9.75 1.79 -10.67
N CYS A 332 8.56 2.20 -11.10
CA CYS A 332 8.40 3.47 -11.81
C CYS A 332 8.78 4.67 -10.93
N SER A 333 9.33 5.73 -11.54
CA SER A 333 9.69 6.98 -10.87
C SER A 333 8.57 8.02 -10.85
N SER A 334 7.51 7.80 -11.63
CA SER A 334 6.35 8.69 -11.70
C SER A 334 5.06 7.93 -12.05
N LEU A 335 3.92 8.56 -11.76
CA LEU A 335 2.60 8.03 -12.13
C LEU A 335 2.45 7.95 -13.64
N GLU A 336 2.92 8.97 -14.38
CA GLU A 336 2.90 8.98 -15.84
C GLU A 336 3.60 7.76 -16.43
N GLN A 337 4.83 7.49 -15.98
CA GLN A 337 5.59 6.33 -16.44
C GLN A 337 4.84 5.03 -16.12
N ALA A 338 4.25 4.92 -14.93
CA ALA A 338 3.49 3.72 -14.56
C ALA A 338 2.24 3.54 -15.44
N LEU A 339 1.56 4.62 -15.82
CA LEU A 339 0.42 4.57 -16.75
C LEU A 339 0.85 4.13 -18.17
N GLU A 340 2.03 4.53 -18.64
CA GLU A 340 2.60 4.05 -19.90
C GLU A 340 2.91 2.55 -19.85
N TYR A 341 3.49 2.08 -18.74
CA TYR A 341 3.72 0.64 -18.52
C TYR A 341 2.42 -0.15 -18.41
N LEU A 342 1.42 0.37 -17.69
CA LEU A 342 0.10 -0.25 -17.65
C LEU A 342 -0.52 -0.32 -19.05
N ASN A 343 -0.38 0.74 -19.86
CA ASN A 343 -0.91 0.74 -21.22
C ASN A 343 -0.28 -0.36 -22.09
N SER A 344 1.03 -0.53 -21.98
CA SER A 344 1.83 -1.45 -22.82
C SER A 344 1.91 -2.89 -22.30
N ASP A 345 1.71 -3.13 -21.01
CA ASP A 345 1.83 -4.42 -20.34
C ASP A 345 0.58 -4.72 -19.49
N ARG A 346 -0.59 -4.78 -20.14
CA ARG A 346 -1.90 -5.05 -19.51
C ARG A 346 -2.44 -6.46 -19.73
N GLU A 347 -1.83 -7.25 -20.62
CA GLU A 347 -2.37 -8.56 -21.05
C GLU A 347 -2.58 -9.52 -19.87
N PHE A 348 -1.68 -9.50 -18.88
CA PHE A 348 -1.81 -10.32 -17.67
C PHE A 348 -3.09 -10.00 -16.86
N LEU A 349 -3.57 -8.75 -16.89
CA LEU A 349 -4.78 -8.32 -16.18
C LEU A 349 -6.06 -8.77 -16.88
N THR A 350 -6.05 -8.81 -18.21
CA THR A 350 -7.27 -9.08 -18.99
C THR A 350 -7.58 -10.57 -19.13
N ARG A 351 -6.66 -11.45 -18.75
CA ARG A 351 -6.88 -12.90 -18.72
C ARG A 351 -8.11 -13.27 -17.90
N GLY A 352 -8.91 -14.18 -18.43
CA GLY A 352 -10.17 -14.60 -17.81
C GLY A 352 -11.25 -13.52 -17.77
N GLY A 353 -11.07 -12.38 -18.45
CA GLY A 353 -12.00 -11.25 -18.40
C GLY A 353 -12.09 -10.61 -17.01
N VAL A 354 -11.03 -10.71 -16.20
CA VAL A 354 -11.00 -10.11 -14.86
C VAL A 354 -11.04 -8.59 -14.96
N PHE A 355 -10.04 -8.03 -15.65
CA PHE A 355 -10.05 -6.65 -16.11
C PHE A 355 -10.45 -6.61 -17.59
N SER A 356 -11.07 -5.53 -18.02
CA SER A 356 -11.31 -5.26 -19.44
C SER A 356 -10.40 -4.14 -19.93
N ASP A 357 -10.12 -4.12 -21.24
CA ASP A 357 -9.38 -2.98 -21.82
C ASP A 357 -10.14 -1.67 -21.64
N SER A 358 -11.47 -1.67 -21.75
CA SER A 358 -12.28 -0.45 -21.55
C SER A 358 -12.16 0.11 -20.13
N MET A 359 -12.11 -0.76 -19.12
CA MET A 359 -11.89 -0.37 -17.74
C MET A 359 -10.48 0.21 -17.57
N ILE A 360 -9.45 -0.46 -18.10
CA ILE A 360 -8.06 -0.02 -17.99
C ILE A 360 -7.84 1.32 -18.70
N ASP A 361 -8.40 1.50 -19.90
CA ASP A 361 -8.34 2.76 -20.64
C ASP A 361 -8.99 3.91 -19.87
N ALA A 362 -10.19 3.68 -19.32
CA ALA A 362 -10.87 4.68 -18.50
C ALA A 362 -10.11 5.00 -17.21
N TYR A 363 -9.46 4.00 -16.60
CA TYR A 363 -8.60 4.20 -15.44
C TYR A 363 -7.37 5.05 -15.79
N ILE A 364 -6.71 4.77 -16.92
CA ILE A 364 -5.57 5.55 -17.39
C ILE A 364 -5.98 7.00 -17.67
N GLU A 365 -7.10 7.21 -18.37
CA GLU A 365 -7.63 8.55 -18.65
C GLU A 365 -7.90 9.33 -17.34
N LEU A 366 -8.58 8.70 -16.38
CA LEU A 366 -8.86 9.30 -15.07
C LEU A 366 -7.57 9.70 -14.34
N LYS A 367 -6.57 8.82 -14.32
CA LYS A 367 -5.30 9.09 -13.62
C LYS A 367 -4.41 10.08 -14.35
N MET A 368 -4.49 10.17 -15.67
CA MET A 368 -3.78 11.18 -16.44
C MET A 368 -4.27 12.59 -16.09
N GLN A 369 -5.54 12.78 -15.72
CA GLN A 369 -6.03 14.08 -15.23
C GLN A 369 -5.29 14.55 -13.97
N GLU A 370 -4.99 13.63 -13.03
CA GLU A 370 -4.19 13.92 -11.83
C GLU A 370 -2.75 14.30 -12.19
N VAL A 371 -2.14 13.56 -13.13
CA VAL A 371 -0.78 13.84 -13.66
C VAL A 371 -0.73 15.24 -14.29
N THR A 372 -1.69 15.55 -15.17
CA THR A 372 -1.77 16.83 -15.86
C THR A 372 -1.95 17.97 -14.85
N ARG A 373 -2.85 17.82 -13.88
CA ARG A 373 -3.04 18.83 -12.81
C ARG A 373 -1.76 19.05 -12.01
N PHE A 374 -1.07 17.98 -11.60
CA PHE A 374 0.19 18.09 -10.87
C PHE A 374 1.27 18.81 -11.69
N ARG A 375 1.43 18.44 -12.98
CA ARG A 375 2.43 19.03 -13.89
C ARG A 375 2.22 20.52 -14.14
N MET A 376 0.97 20.97 -14.19
CA MET A 376 0.64 22.39 -14.43
C MET A 376 0.67 23.24 -13.15
N THR A 377 0.89 22.64 -11.98
CA THR A 377 0.91 23.35 -10.70
C THR A 377 2.34 23.66 -10.28
N THR A 378 2.72 24.94 -10.26
CA THR A 378 4.04 25.41 -9.80
C THR A 378 4.30 25.00 -8.35
N HIS A 379 5.51 24.50 -8.06
CA HIS A 379 5.89 24.01 -6.74
C HIS A 379 6.82 25.01 -6.00
N PRO A 380 6.72 25.21 -4.68
CA PRO A 380 7.57 26.17 -3.95
C PRO A 380 9.07 25.93 -4.13
N VAL A 381 9.50 24.67 -4.26
CA VAL A 381 10.90 24.29 -4.54
C VAL A 381 11.43 24.87 -5.86
N GLU A 382 10.56 25.13 -6.84
CA GLU A 382 10.97 25.71 -8.13
C GLU A 382 11.39 27.17 -7.97
N PHE A 383 10.88 27.88 -6.95
CA PHE A 383 11.33 29.23 -6.64
C PHE A 383 12.73 29.22 -6.01
N ASP A 384 13.03 28.27 -5.13
CA ASP A 384 14.38 28.09 -4.57
C ASP A 384 15.41 27.78 -5.68
N MET A 385 15.03 26.95 -6.65
CA MET A 385 15.93 26.57 -7.74
C MET A 385 16.05 27.61 -8.86
N TYR A 386 14.96 28.31 -9.21
CA TYR A 386 14.88 29.04 -10.48
C TYR A 386 14.50 30.52 -10.38
N TYR A 387 14.12 31.04 -9.20
CA TYR A 387 13.57 32.41 -9.10
C TYR A 387 14.58 33.52 -9.43
N SER A 388 15.86 33.29 -9.14
CA SER A 388 16.93 34.29 -9.33
C SER A 388 18.08 33.78 -10.22
N LEU A 389 17.83 32.72 -10.99
CA LEU A 389 18.75 32.28 -12.05
C LEU A 389 18.75 33.25 -13.24
#